data_AF-A0A4Y8AI06-F1
#
_entry.id   AF-A0A4Y8AI06-F1
#
_cell.length_a   1.000
_cell.length_b   1.000
_cell.length_c   1.000
_cell.angle_alpha   90.00
_cell.angle_beta   90.00
_cell.angle_gamma   90.00
#
_symmetry.space_group_name_H-M   'P 1'
#
loop_
_entity.id
_entity.type
_entity.pdbx_description
1 polymer ?
#
loop_
_entity_poly.entity_id
_entity_poly.type
_entity_poly.pdbx_seq_one_letter_code
_entity_poly.pdbx_strand_id
1 'polypeptide(L)' 'MGLLRFIAVGAAIGYGINYITKKGPNGRSILDDITEDAPEWFEKAKTYATEKVEQAVQQAKPDNRGY' A
#
# COMPACT_ATOMS: atom_id res chain seq x y z
N MET A 1 2.71 21.46 -8.83
CA MET A 1 3.42 20.28 -9.37
C MET A 1 3.13 19.00 -8.55
N GLY A 2 1.86 18.67 -8.30
CA GLY A 2 1.50 17.61 -7.34
C GLY A 2 0.73 16.45 -7.95
N LEU A 3 -0.35 16.74 -8.66
CA LEU A 3 -1.29 15.70 -9.09
C LEU A 3 -0.71 14.75 -10.15
N LEU A 4 -0.01 15.27 -11.17
CA LEU A 4 0.58 14.45 -12.23
C LEU A 4 1.63 13.44 -11.72
N ARG A 5 2.44 13.82 -10.72
CA ARG A 5 3.41 12.89 -10.10
C ARG A 5 2.69 11.78 -9.31
N PHE A 6 1.60 12.10 -8.61
CA PHE A 6 0.83 11.08 -7.89
C PHE A 6 0.13 10.12 -8.86
N ILE A 7 -0.40 10.63 -9.97
CA ILE A 7 -0.99 9.81 -11.03
C ILE A 7 0.08 8.90 -11.66
N ALA A 8 1.27 9.44 -11.96
CA ALA A 8 2.38 8.66 -12.53
C ALA A 8 2.86 7.56 -11.56
N VAL A 9 2.98 7.87 -10.27
CA VAL A 9 3.36 6.88 -9.23
C VAL A 9 2.27 5.82 -9.08
N GLY A 10 0.99 6.21 -9.04
CA GLY A 10 -0.13 5.25 -9.00
C GLY A 10 -0.17 4.33 -10.21
N ALA A 11 0.07 4.87 -11.41
CA ALA A 11 0.16 4.09 -12.64
C ALA A 11 1.35 3.12 -12.62
N ALA A 12 2.52 3.56 -12.16
CA ALA A 12 3.71 2.72 -12.05
C ALA A 12 3.52 1.57 -11.06
N ILE A 13 2.89 1.83 -9.91
CA ILE A 13 2.56 0.78 -8.92
C ILE A 13 1.54 -0.20 -9.50
N GLY A 14 0.48 0.27 -10.16
CA GLY A 14 -0.52 -0.60 -10.79
C GLY A 14 0.05 -1.50 -11.88
N TYR A 15 0.91 -0.96 -12.75
CA TYR A 15 1.64 -1.74 -13.75
C TYR A 15 2.68 -2.69 -13.11
N GLY A 16 3.37 -2.22 -12.07
CA GLY A 16 4.32 -3.01 -11.30
C GLY A 16 3.66 -4.22 -10.68
N ILE A 17 2.51 -4.05 -10.02
CA ILE A 17 1.69 -5.13 -9.44
C ILE A 17 1.31 -6.14 -10.51
N ASN A 18 0.80 -5.70 -11.67
CA ASN A 18 0.43 -6.61 -12.76
C ASN A 18 1.63 -7.40 -13.30
N TYR A 19 2.83 -6.82 -13.24
CA TYR A 19 4.07 -7.48 -13.65
C TYR A 19 4.55 -8.52 -12.63
N ILE A 20 4.50 -8.19 -11.33
CA ILE A 20 4.89 -9.11 -10.25
C ILE A 20 3.82 -10.15 -9.90
N THR A 21 2.53 -9.91 -10.17
CA THR A 21 1.47 -10.93 -10.10
C THR A 21 1.44 -11.84 -11.33
N LYS A 22 2.15 -11.50 -12.41
CA LYS A 22 2.22 -12.37 -13.59
C LYS A 22 3.01 -13.62 -13.22
N LYS A 23 2.37 -14.78 -13.35
CA LYS A 23 3.00 -16.07 -13.04
C LYS A 23 4.28 -16.23 -13.86
N GLY A 24 5.40 -16.45 -13.17
CA GLY A 24 6.67 -16.76 -13.79
C GLY A 24 6.73 -18.20 -14.32
N PRO A 25 7.85 -18.61 -14.95
CA PRO A 25 8.04 -19.97 -15.47
C PRO A 25 7.89 -21.08 -14.41
N ASN A 26 7.96 -20.73 -13.12
CA ASN A 26 7.79 -21.65 -11.98
C ASN A 26 6.32 -21.75 -11.49
N GLY A 27 5.36 -21.11 -12.15
CA GLY A 27 3.93 -21.14 -11.79
C GLY A 27 3.54 -20.29 -10.58
N ARG A 28 4.52 -19.78 -9.82
CA ARG A 28 4.35 -18.79 -8.74
C ARG A 28 4.59 -17.36 -9.24
N SER A 29 3.98 -16.41 -8.57
CA SER A 29 4.17 -14.99 -8.85
C SER A 29 5.22 -14.39 -7.92
N ILE A 30 5.95 -13.37 -8.36
CA ILE A 30 6.96 -12.67 -7.55
C ILE A 30 6.31 -12.12 -6.26
N LEU A 31 5.03 -11.78 -6.30
CA LEU A 31 4.25 -11.43 -5.13
C LEU A 31 4.14 -12.56 -4.10
N ASP A 32 3.86 -13.80 -4.54
CA ASP A 32 3.76 -14.95 -3.64
C ASP A 32 5.10 -15.23 -2.96
N ASP A 33 6.20 -15.20 -3.73
CA ASP A 33 7.55 -15.40 -3.20
C ASP A 33 7.92 -14.27 -2.19
N ILE A 34 7.55 -13.01 -2.44
CA ILE A 34 7.79 -11.91 -1.49
C ILE A 34 6.95 -12.08 -0.22
N THR A 35 5.69 -12.51 -0.33
CA THR A 35 4.86 -12.77 0.86
C THR A 35 5.28 -14.01 1.64
N GLU A 36 5.81 -15.04 0.98
CA GLU A 36 6.34 -16.25 1.62
C GLU A 36 7.72 -16.01 2.26
N ASP A 37 8.64 -15.33 1.58
CA ASP A 37 10.01 -15.11 2.08
C ASP A 37 10.09 -13.97 3.10
N ALA A 38 9.18 -13.00 3.04
CA ALA A 38 9.28 -11.75 3.81
C ALA A 38 7.96 -11.34 4.49
N PRO A 39 7.31 -12.22 5.28
CA PRO A 39 6.06 -11.90 5.98
C PRO A 39 6.20 -10.71 6.95
N GLU A 40 7.39 -10.50 7.54
CA GLU A 40 7.65 -9.35 8.41
C GLU A 40 7.49 -7.99 7.71
N TRP A 41 7.79 -7.92 6.40
CA TRP A 41 7.64 -6.69 5.63
C TRP A 41 6.16 -6.38 5.40
N PHE A 42 5.34 -7.40 5.20
CA PHE A 42 3.90 -7.27 5.10
C PHE A 42 3.29 -6.82 6.42
N GLU A 43 3.70 -7.40 7.54
CA GLU A 43 3.27 -6.97 8.87
C GLU A 43 3.68 -5.52 9.19
N LYS A 44 4.93 -5.14 8.91
CA LYS A 44 5.40 -3.75 9.09
C LYS A 44 4.59 -2.77 8.24
N ALA A 45 4.34 -3.10 6.97
CA ALA A 45 3.53 -2.28 6.08
C ALA A 45 2.09 -2.14 6.59
N LYS A 46 1.50 -3.22 7.09
CA LYS A 46 0.15 -3.23 7.67
C LYS A 46 0.04 -2.39 8.94
N THR A 47 1.01 -2.51 9.85
CA THR A 47 1.07 -1.68 11.07
C THR A 47 1.20 -0.21 10.71
N TYR A 48 2.14 0.13 9.83
CA TYR A 48 2.33 1.51 9.38
C TYR A 48 1.07 2.08 8.70
N ALA A 49 0.43 1.31 7.84
CA ALA A 49 -0.83 1.72 7.22
C ALA A 49 -1.93 1.96 8.27
N THR A 50 -2.06 1.06 9.25
CA THR A 50 -3.03 1.19 10.35
C THR A 50 -2.79 2.46 11.16
N GLU A 51 -1.54 2.72 11.58
CA GLU A 51 -1.18 3.93 12.32
C GLU A 51 -1.47 5.21 11.53
N LYS A 52 -1.17 5.23 10.23
CA LYS A 52 -1.42 6.39 9.38
C LYS A 52 -2.91 6.60 9.12
N VAL A 53 -3.67 5.52 8.94
CA VAL A 53 -5.13 5.59 8.80
C VAL A 53 -5.76 6.05 10.10
N GLU A 54 -5.35 5.52 11.26
CA GLU A 54 -5.85 5.99 12.56
C GLU A 54 -5.50 7.45 12.81
N GLN A 55 -4.29 7.90 12.48
CA GLN A 55 -3.92 9.31 12.56
C GLN A 55 -4.79 10.18 11.65
N ALA A 56 -5.03 9.74 10.41
CA ALA A 56 -5.88 10.45 9.48
C ALA A 56 -7.35 10.48 9.94
N VAL A 57 -7.86 9.37 10.48
CA VAL A 57 -9.23 9.27 11.01
C VAL A 57 -9.38 10.12 12.28
N GLN A 58 -8.38 10.16 13.16
CA GLN A 58 -8.37 11.04 14.34
C GLN A 58 -8.30 12.52 13.95
N GLN A 59 -7.49 12.87 12.95
CA GLN A 59 -7.42 14.23 12.41
C GLN A 59 -8.69 14.63 11.65
N ALA A 60 -9.35 13.68 11.00
CA ALA A 60 -10.60 13.89 10.27
C ALA A 60 -11.83 13.83 11.17
N LYS A 61 -11.70 13.42 12.44
CA LYS A 61 -12.77 13.50 13.42
C LYS A 61 -12.91 14.99 13.81
N PRO A 62 -13.95 15.70 13.35
CA PRO A 62 -14.13 17.09 13.74
C PRO A 62 -14.27 17.14 15.26
N ASP A 63 -13.54 18.04 15.91
CA ASP A 63 -13.74 18.38 17.33
C ASP A 63 -15.16 18.94 17.47
N ASN A 64 -16.10 18.07 17.82
CA ASN A 64 -17.49 18.43 18.08
C ASN A 64 -17.58 18.99 19.53
N ARG A 65 -16.80 20.03 19.82
CA ARG A 65 -16.89 20.84 21.03
C ARG A 65 -17.40 22.24 20.68
N GLY A 66 -18.64 22.51 21.08
CA GLY A 66 -19.31 23.81 20.99
C GLY A 66 -20.17 23.92 19.73
N TYR A 67 -21.49 24.14 19.81
CA TYR A 67 -22.26 24.95 20.76
C TYR A 67 -23.47 24.20 21.33
#